data_AF-A0A5Q4ZT48-F1
#
_entry.id   AF-A0A5Q4ZT48-F1
#
_cell.length_a   1.000
_cell.length_b   1.000
_cell.length_c   1.000
_cell.angle_alpha   90.00
_cell.angle_beta   90.00
_cell.angle_gamma   90.00
#
_symmetry.space_group_name_H-M   'P 1'
#
loop_
_entity.id
_entity.type
_entity.pdbx_description
1 polymer ?
#
loop_
_entity_poly.entity_id
_entity_poly.type
_entity_poly.pdbx_seq_one_letter_code
_entity_poly.pdbx_strand_id
1 'polypeptide(L)'
;MNIRCGTAGWTDRTLVACKRFYPRGSSSAEARLHFYASQFPLVEVDSAYYAMPSASNAQLWSERTPEGFTFNSRDTVGLMA
;
A
#
# COMPACT_ATOMS: atom_id res chain seq x y z
N MET A 1 3.25 -23.89 -3.93
CA MET A 1 2.49 -22.95 -3.07
C MET A 1 3.17 -21.59 -3.17
N ASN A 2 2.45 -20.53 -3.53
CA ASN A 2 3.03 -19.18 -3.70
C ASN A 2 2.58 -18.30 -2.52
N ILE A 3 3.49 -18.00 -1.59
CA ILE A 3 3.20 -17.21 -0.39
C ILE A 3 3.75 -15.80 -0.62
N ARG A 4 2.89 -14.79 -0.45
CA ARG A 4 3.26 -13.37 -0.54
C ARG A 4 3.08 -12.72 0.83
N CYS A 5 4.06 -11.94 1.25
CA CYS A 5 4.05 -11.25 2.54
C CYS A 5 4.06 -9.73 2.32
N GLY A 6 3.36 -9.01 3.19
CA GLY A 6 3.21 -7.57 3.13
C GLY A 6 2.64 -7.03 4.44
N THR A 7 2.35 -5.74 4.48
CA THR A 7 1.78 -5.02 5.62
C THR A 7 0.40 -4.45 5.27
N ALA A 8 -0.38 -4.12 6.30
CA ALA A 8 -1.58 -3.31 6.16
C ALA A 8 -1.17 -1.84 6.00
N GLY A 9 -1.08 -1.40 4.75
CA GLY A 9 -0.68 -0.05 4.36
C GLY A 9 0.84 0.18 4.29
N TRP A 10 1.22 1.11 3.41
CA TRP A 10 2.58 1.63 3.23
C TRP A 10 2.71 3.09 3.70
N THR A 11 1.66 3.65 4.30
CA THR A 11 1.67 4.99 4.89
C THR A 11 1.23 4.97 6.35
N ASP A 12 1.26 3.78 6.98
CA ASP A 12 0.94 3.65 8.39
C ASP A 12 1.80 4.60 9.25
N ARG A 13 1.16 5.24 10.23
CA ARG A 13 1.79 6.27 11.05
C ARG A 13 2.98 5.74 11.83
N THR A 14 2.90 4.50 12.34
CA THR A 14 3.98 3.91 13.13
C THR A 14 5.16 3.54 12.24
N LEU A 15 4.88 3.00 11.05
CA LEU A 15 5.89 2.69 10.04
C LEU A 15 6.65 3.94 9.58
N VAL A 16 5.94 5.05 9.34
CA VAL A 16 6.55 6.33 8.97
C VAL A 16 7.29 6.97 10.16
N ALA A 17 6.68 6.98 11.35
CA ALA A 17 7.23 7.65 12.53
C ALA A 17 8.51 6.99 13.04
N CYS A 18 8.68 5.67 12.86
CA CYS A 18 9.89 4.98 13.31
C CYS A 18 11.15 5.44 12.57
N LYS A 19 11.03 6.00 11.35
CA LYS A 19 12.15 6.46 10.50
C LYS A 19 13.25 5.41 10.25
N ARG A 20 12.94 4.13 10.44
CA ARG A 20 13.88 3.00 10.27
C ARG A 20 13.66 2.24 8.97
N PHE A 21 12.44 2.26 8.44
CA PHE A 21 12.09 1.52 7.24
C PHE A 21 12.34 2.34 5.96
N TYR A 22 11.87 3.58 5.91
CA TYR A 22 12.05 4.43 4.72
C TYR A 22 13.42 5.11 4.68
N PRO A 23 14.10 5.15 3.51
CA PRO A 23 15.31 5.93 3.31
C PRO A 23 15.08 7.42 3.59
N ARG A 24 16.17 8.13 3.93
CA ARG A 24 16.15 9.58 4.01
C ARG A 24 15.74 10.16 2.67
N GLY A 25 14.74 11.04 2.68
CA GLY A 25 14.20 11.68 1.46
C GLY A 25 12.88 11.10 0.96
N SER A 26 12.45 9.92 1.42
CA SER A 26 11.14 9.34 1.07
C SER A 26 9.99 9.98 1.86
N SER A 27 9.75 11.27 1.63
CA SER A 27 8.72 12.06 2.33
C SER A 27 7.35 12.04 1.65
N SER A 28 7.29 11.81 0.33
CA SER A 28 6.04 11.73 -0.43
C SER A 28 5.42 10.33 -0.38
N ALA A 29 4.09 10.24 -0.56
CA ALA A 29 3.39 8.97 -0.64
C ALA A 29 3.88 8.10 -1.82
N GLU A 30 4.22 8.74 -2.94
CA GLU A 30 4.83 8.12 -4.11
C GLU A 30 6.20 7.50 -3.79
N ALA A 31 7.13 8.29 -3.21
CA ALA A 31 8.47 7.80 -2.90
C ALA A 31 8.42 6.65 -1.88
N ARG A 32 7.46 6.68 -0.95
CA ARG A 32 7.22 5.59 0.00
C ARG A 32 6.66 4.35 -0.69
N LEU A 33 5.71 4.49 -1.62
CA LEU A 33 5.14 3.36 -2.36
C LEU A 33 6.21 2.68 -3.22
N HIS A 34 7.00 3.45 -3.96
CA HIS A 34 8.12 2.93 -4.74
C HIS A 34 9.10 2.15 -3.88
N PHE A 35 9.53 2.73 -2.75
CA PHE A 35 10.45 2.04 -1.85
C PHE A 35 9.81 0.78 -1.27
N TYR A 36 8.56 0.87 -0.80
CA TYR A 36 7.84 -0.26 -0.22
C TYR A 36 7.74 -1.44 -1.20
N ALA A 37 7.37 -1.17 -2.44
CA ALA A 37 7.22 -2.18 -3.49
C ALA A 37 8.54 -2.83 -3.92
N SER A 38 9.69 -2.23 -3.56
CA SER A 38 11.00 -2.88 -3.71
C SER A 38 11.31 -3.90 -2.61
N GLN A 39 10.63 -3.82 -1.47
CA GLN A 39 10.88 -4.66 -0.29
C GLN A 39 9.85 -5.79 -0.15
N PHE A 40 8.59 -5.52 -0.52
CA PHE A 40 7.49 -6.47 -0.41
C PHE A 40 6.73 -6.59 -1.73
N PRO A 41 6.25 -7.80 -2.10
CA PRO A 41 5.45 -8.02 -3.31
C PRO A 41 3.95 -7.72 -3.13
N LEU A 42 3.51 -7.39 -1.92
CA LEU A 42 2.10 -7.27 -1.54
C LEU A 42 1.92 -6.14 -0.54
N VAL A 43 0.81 -5.40 -0.65
CA VAL A 43 0.31 -4.53 0.42
C VAL A 43 -1.20 -4.67 0.56
N GLU A 44 -1.70 -4.64 1.79
CA GLU A 44 -3.14 -4.50 2.05
C GLU A 44 -3.50 -3.01 2.06
N VAL A 45 -4.52 -2.65 1.28
CA VAL A 45 -5.05 -1.29 1.14
C VAL A 45 -6.28 -1.16 2.03
N ASP A 46 -6.11 -0.51 3.17
CA ASP A 46 -7.20 -0.27 4.14
C ASP A 46 -7.95 1.06 3.89
N SER A 47 -7.52 1.85 2.89
CA SER A 47 -8.21 3.13 2.58
C SER A 47 -9.63 2.92 2.06
N ALA A 48 -9.94 1.73 1.51
CA ALA A 48 -11.29 1.36 1.06
C ALA A 48 -12.30 1.35 2.21
N TYR A 49 -11.85 1.26 3.47
CA TYR A 49 -12.71 1.40 4.65
C TYR A 49 -13.26 2.83 4.81
N TYR A 50 -12.57 3.84 4.30
CA TYR A 50 -12.95 5.26 4.44
C TYR A 50 -13.49 5.88 3.14
N ALA A 51 -12.96 5.46 1.98
CA ALA A 51 -13.49 5.78 0.66
C ALA A 51 -12.84 4.86 -0.38
N MET A 52 -13.61 4.39 -1.38
CA MET A 52 -13.01 3.70 -2.52
C MET A 52 -11.94 4.61 -3.18
N PRO A 53 -10.74 4.09 -3.47
CA PRO A 53 -9.74 4.87 -4.20
C PRO A 53 -10.30 5.25 -5.56
N SER A 54 -10.09 6.49 -5.99
CA SER A 54 -10.44 6.89 -7.35
C SER A 54 -9.66 6.05 -8.36
N ALA A 55 -10.23 5.82 -9.54
CA ALA A 55 -9.55 5.10 -10.62
C ALA A 55 -8.18 5.71 -10.94
N SER A 56 -8.07 7.05 -10.90
CA SER A 56 -6.82 7.78 -11.10
C SER A 56 -5.77 7.45 -10.03
N ASN A 57 -6.16 7.32 -8.75
CA ASN A 57 -5.23 6.93 -7.70
C ASN A 57 -4.76 5.48 -7.87
N ALA A 58 -5.67 4.57 -8.20
CA ALA A 58 -5.33 3.17 -8.45
C ALA A 58 -4.38 3.02 -9.65
N GLN A 59 -4.61 3.79 -10.72
CA GLN A 59 -3.73 3.83 -11.88
C GLN A 59 -2.34 4.35 -11.52
N LEU A 60 -2.25 5.46 -10.78
CA LEU A 60 -0.97 5.98 -10.31
C LEU A 60 -0.22 4.97 -9.43
N TRP A 61 -0.92 4.17 -8.63
CA TRP A 61 -0.27 3.11 -7.84
C TRP A 61 0.29 2.02 -8.74
N SER A 62 -0.48 1.57 -9.74
CA SER A 62 -0.02 0.59 -10.72
C SER A 62 1.23 1.06 -11.47
N GLU A 63 1.28 2.34 -11.87
CA GLU A 63 2.44 2.93 -12.55
C GLU A 63 3.69 3.02 -11.65
N ARG A 64 3.50 3.06 -10.34
CA ARG A 64 4.57 3.22 -9.34
C ARG A 64 5.06 1.90 -8.74
N THR A 65 4.47 0.78 -9.11
CA THR A 65 4.84 -0.54 -8.58
C THR A 65 5.35 -1.48 -9.69
N PRO A 66 6.30 -2.38 -9.39
CA PRO A 66 6.77 -3.35 -10.36
C PRO A 66 5.68 -4.30 -10.84
N GLU A 67 5.90 -4.92 -12.01
CA GLU A 67 5.06 -6.01 -12.50
C GLU A 67 4.96 -7.13 -11.45
N GLY A 68 3.75 -7.65 -11.24
CA GLY A 68 3.48 -8.71 -10.26
C GLY A 68 3.30 -8.23 -8.83
N PHE A 69 3.52 -6.95 -8.52
CA PHE A 69 3.12 -6.36 -7.25
C PHE A 69 1.60 -6.43 -7.08
N THR A 70 1.14 -6.74 -5.87
CA THR A 70 -0.28 -6.97 -5.60
C THR A 70 -0.81 -6.03 -4.54
N PHE A 71 -1.93 -5.39 -4.85
CA PHE A 71 -2.74 -4.65 -3.89
C PHE A 71 -3.89 -5.53 -3.45
N ASN A 72 -3.95 -5.85 -2.16
CA ASN A 72 -5.08 -6.53 -1.56
C ASN A 72 -6.02 -5.48 -0.95
N SER A 73 -7.20 -5.28 -1.52
CA SER A 73 -8.18 -4.36 -0.96
C SER A 73 -9.05 -5.09 0.04
N ARG A 74 -9.20 -4.53 1.25
CA ARG A 74 -10.22 -4.98 2.18
C ARG A 74 -11.57 -4.40 1.73
N ASP A 75 -12.35 -5.20 1.02
CA ASP A 75 -13.76 -4.88 0.77
C ASP A 75 -14.57 -5.22 2.04
N THR A 76 -15.33 -4.24 2.55
CA THR A 76 -16.33 -4.51 3.58
C THR A 76 -17.42 -5.39 2.98
N VAL A 77 -17.33 -6.70 3.18
CA VAL A 77 -18.52 -7.57 3.18
C VAL A 77 -19.33 -7.26 4.44
N GLY A 78 -20.35 -6.42 4.29
CA GLY A 78 -21.52 -6.36 5.18
C GLY A 78 -21.31 -5.82 6.60
N LEU A 79 -21.42 -4.51 6.77
CA LEU A 79 -22.17 -3.94 7.90
C LEU A 79 -23.51 -3.43 7.35
N MET A 80 -24.38 -4.40 7.02
CA MET A 80 -25.82 -4.23 6.93
C MET A 80 -26.42 -5.28 7.86
N ALA A 81 -26.47 -4.96 9.14
CA ALA A 81 -27.40 -5.48 10.14
C ALA A 81 -27.45 -4.48 11.31
#